data_AF-A0A2G9TPW9-F1
#
_entry.id   AF-A0A2G9TPW9-F1
#
_cell.length_a   1.000
_cell.length_b   1.000
_cell.length_c   1.000
_cell.angle_alpha   90.00
_cell.angle_beta   90.00
_cell.angle_gamma   90.00
#
_symmetry.space_group_name_H-M   'P 1'
#
loop_
_entity.id
_entity.type
_entity.pdbx_description
1 polymer ?
#
loop_
_entity_poly.entity_id
_entity_poly.type
_entity_poly.pdbx_seq_one_letter_code
_entity_poly.pdbx_strand_id
1 'polypeptide(L)'
;MIRLPFYTAIIVALSCCCAAAKGGNETVAVYVTSFSKWNAARANVYETAYARAIRPLLSQFGTVEKILSENMSGKFGIKFTLQTNATCNAVKTALTTFKQENNYIKSINVQC
;
A
#
# COMPACT_ATOMS: atom_id res chain seq x y z
N MET A 1 -43.85 35.90 -15.17
CA MET A 1 -44.49 34.86 -16.02
C MET A 1 -43.43 34.23 -16.91
N ILE A 2 -43.29 32.89 -16.87
CA ILE A 2 -43.01 31.99 -18.02
C ILE A 2 -41.62 32.16 -18.69
N ARG A 3 -40.78 31.16 -18.98
CA ARG A 3 -40.69 29.70 -18.82
C ARG A 3 -39.22 29.35 -19.15
N LEU A 4 -38.61 28.44 -18.40
CA LEU A 4 -37.53 27.55 -18.91
C LEU A 4 -38.15 26.64 -19.99
N PRO A 5 -37.43 26.17 -21.04
CA PRO A 5 -36.30 25.23 -20.86
C PRO A 5 -35.22 25.31 -21.96
N PHE A 6 -34.08 24.63 -21.79
CA PHE A 6 -33.56 23.63 -22.74
C PHE A 6 -32.25 23.03 -22.16
N TYR A 7 -32.43 21.85 -21.58
CA TYR A 7 -31.57 20.67 -21.67
C TYR A 7 -30.08 20.86 -21.99
N THR A 8 -29.25 20.66 -20.97
CA THR A 8 -27.94 20.01 -21.15
C THR A 8 -27.92 18.75 -20.29
N ALA A 9 -28.08 17.61 -20.97
CA ALA A 9 -27.66 16.32 -20.47
C ALA A 9 -26.14 16.21 -20.62
N ILE A 10 -25.44 15.62 -19.64
CA ILE A 10 -24.64 14.40 -19.83
C ILE A 10 -24.08 13.98 -18.47
N ILE A 11 -24.18 12.67 -18.30
CA ILE A 11 -23.87 11.83 -17.15
C ILE A 11 -22.35 11.75 -16.95
N VAL A 12 -21.88 11.91 -15.71
CA VAL A 12 -20.74 11.12 -15.22
C VAL A 12 -21.13 10.58 -13.86
N ALA A 13 -21.44 9.29 -13.86
CA ALA A 13 -21.34 8.44 -12.69
C ALA A 13 -19.89 8.51 -12.19
N LEU A 14 -19.61 9.42 -11.27
CA LEU A 14 -18.43 9.31 -10.43
C LEU A 14 -18.93 8.79 -9.09
N SER A 15 -18.95 7.46 -9.02
CA SER A 15 -18.67 6.69 -7.82
C SER A 15 -18.40 7.60 -6.62
N CYS A 16 -19.42 7.77 -5.78
CA CYS A 16 -19.20 8.15 -4.40
C CYS A 16 -18.26 7.09 -3.85
N CYS A 17 -16.95 7.37 -3.85
CA CYS A 17 -15.97 6.67 -3.06
C CYS A 17 -16.34 6.94 -1.60
N CYS A 18 -17.40 6.27 -1.16
CA CYS A 18 -17.70 6.03 0.25
C CYS A 18 -16.56 5.19 0.80
N ALA A 19 -15.48 5.87 1.14
CA ALA A 19 -14.66 5.55 2.30
C ALA A 19 -14.19 6.91 2.83
N ALA A 20 -15.17 7.69 3.30
CA ALA A 20 -14.90 8.75 4.26
C ALA A 20 -14.04 8.12 5.36
N ALA A 21 -12.88 8.75 5.57
CA ALA A 21 -11.90 8.43 6.57
C ALA A 21 -12.57 8.06 7.89
N LYS A 22 -12.53 6.77 8.25
CA LYS A 22 -12.73 6.40 9.64
C LYS A 22 -11.42 6.72 10.34
N GLY A 23 -11.42 7.77 11.16
CA GLY A 23 -10.40 7.99 12.18
C GLY A 23 -10.46 6.91 13.26
N GLY A 24 -10.34 5.65 12.86
CA GLY A 24 -10.10 4.50 13.71
C GLY A 24 -8.80 3.86 13.26
N ASN A 25 -8.07 3.23 14.18
CA ASN A 25 -6.89 2.46 13.84
C ASN A 25 -7.22 1.46 12.72
N GLU A 26 -6.77 1.73 11.50
CA GLU A 26 -6.90 0.82 10.37
C GLU A 26 -5.66 -0.07 10.32
N THR A 27 -5.89 -1.37 10.18
CA THR A 27 -4.80 -2.34 9.95
C THR A 27 -4.59 -2.45 8.45
N VAL A 28 -3.45 -1.98 7.97
CA VAL A 28 -3.05 -2.00 6.57
C VAL A 28 -1.99 -3.08 6.37
N ALA A 29 -2.22 -3.96 5.40
CA ALA A 29 -1.25 -4.96 4.98
C ALA A 29 -0.50 -4.50 3.73
N VAL A 30 0.82 -4.33 3.85
CA VAL A 30 1.70 -3.95 2.74
C VAL A 30 2.51 -5.15 2.30
N TYR A 31 2.35 -5.55 1.05
CA TYR A 31 3.07 -6.65 0.42
C TYR A 31 4.12 -6.07 -0.52
N VAL A 32 5.38 -6.40 -0.28
CA VAL A 32 6.50 -5.99 -1.14
C VAL A 32 7.12 -7.24 -1.74
N THR A 33 7.12 -7.33 -3.06
CA THR A 33 7.75 -8.42 -3.80
C THR A 33 9.05 -7.92 -4.43
N SER A 34 10.14 -8.66 -4.20
CA SER A 34 11.44 -8.37 -4.78
C SER A 34 11.63 -8.99 -6.17
N PHE A 35 12.72 -8.62 -6.85
CA PHE A 35 13.21 -9.39 -8.00
C PHE A 35 13.94 -10.68 -7.61
N SER A 36 14.42 -10.78 -6.37
CA SER A 36 15.16 -11.93 -5.85
C SER A 36 14.30 -13.19 -5.78
N LYS A 37 14.92 -14.35 -6.09
CA LYS A 37 14.28 -15.65 -5.91
C LYS A 37 14.06 -15.94 -4.43
N TRP A 38 13.00 -16.68 -4.13
CA TRP A 38 12.78 -17.19 -2.78
C TRP A 38 13.92 -18.13 -2.36
N ASN A 39 14.45 -17.92 -1.16
CA ASN A 39 15.42 -18.80 -0.53
C ASN A 39 15.18 -18.80 0.98
N ALA A 40 14.61 -19.89 1.50
CA ALA A 40 14.27 -20.01 2.91
C ALA A 40 15.49 -19.87 3.83
N ALA A 41 16.66 -20.37 3.44
CA ALA A 41 17.89 -20.27 4.22
C ALA A 41 18.40 -18.81 4.36
N ARG A 42 17.97 -17.91 3.47
CA ARG A 42 18.33 -16.49 3.47
C ARG A 42 17.15 -15.56 3.81
N ALA A 43 15.98 -16.12 4.10
CA ALA A 43 14.75 -15.34 4.29
C ALA A 43 14.91 -14.30 5.40
N ASN A 44 15.50 -14.66 6.54
CA ASN A 44 15.74 -13.75 7.66
C ASN A 44 16.69 -12.58 7.30
N VAL A 45 17.74 -12.85 6.52
CA VAL A 45 18.69 -11.82 6.08
C VAL A 45 18.00 -10.81 5.16
N TYR A 46 17.22 -11.29 4.20
CA TYR A 46 16.43 -10.42 3.33
C TYR A 46 15.35 -9.69 4.12
N GLU A 47 14.64 -10.36 5.02
CA GLU A 47 13.63 -9.74 5.88
C GLU A 47 14.21 -8.55 6.64
N THR A 48 15.38 -8.73 7.28
CA THR A 48 16.07 -7.66 8.01
C THR A 48 16.46 -6.50 7.09
N ALA A 49 16.96 -6.78 5.88
CA ALA A 49 17.35 -5.76 4.92
C ALA A 49 16.14 -4.94 4.42
N TYR A 50 15.06 -5.62 4.01
CA TYR A 50 13.83 -4.98 3.56
C TYR A 50 13.13 -4.23 4.70
N ALA A 51 13.12 -4.81 5.92
CA ALA A 51 12.59 -4.13 7.10
C ALA A 51 13.35 -2.84 7.39
N ARG A 52 14.69 -2.84 7.33
CA ARG A 52 15.50 -1.64 7.53
C ARG A 52 15.21 -0.55 6.51
N ALA A 53 14.96 -0.93 5.25
CA ALA A 53 14.68 0.03 4.18
C ALA A 53 13.25 0.60 4.25
N ILE A 54 12.25 -0.23 4.54
CA ILE A 54 10.83 0.13 4.40
C ILE A 54 10.20 0.59 5.73
N ARG A 55 10.62 0.03 6.87
CA ARG A 55 10.05 0.37 8.19
C ARG A 55 10.12 1.88 8.48
N PRO A 56 11.22 2.62 8.22
CA PRO A 56 11.26 4.06 8.48
C PRO A 56 10.20 4.85 7.69
N LEU A 57 9.86 4.41 6.47
CA LEU A 57 8.80 5.01 5.69
C LEU A 57 7.42 4.68 6.28
N LEU A 58 7.15 3.41 6.59
CA LEU A 58 5.87 2.98 7.17
C LEU A 58 5.62 3.61 8.55
N SER A 59 6.68 3.81 9.34
CA SER A 59 6.61 4.45 10.66
C SER A 59 6.15 5.91 10.62
N GLN A 60 6.16 6.57 9.46
CA GLN A 60 5.60 7.91 9.28
C GLN A 60 4.06 7.89 9.23
N PHE A 61 3.46 6.75 8.92
CA PHE A 61 2.02 6.58 8.79
C PHE A 61 1.40 5.89 10.01
N GLY A 62 2.18 5.08 10.74
CA GLY A 62 1.71 4.38 11.93
C GLY A 62 2.71 3.39 12.52
N THR A 63 2.23 2.43 13.31
CA THR A 63 3.06 1.44 13.99
C THR A 63 3.12 0.14 13.19
N VAL A 64 4.33 -0.32 12.87
CA VAL A 64 4.53 -1.63 12.23
C VAL A 64 4.43 -2.73 13.28
N GLU A 65 3.32 -3.45 13.30
CA GLU A 65 3.04 -4.52 14.27
C GLU A 65 3.76 -5.82 13.92
N LYS A 66 3.80 -6.16 12.63
CA LYS A 66 4.31 -7.45 12.16
C LYS A 66 5.08 -7.30 10.86
N ILE A 67 6.15 -8.08 10.74
CA ILE A 67 6.92 -8.27 9.52
C ILE A 67 7.06 -9.76 9.30
N LEU A 68 6.77 -10.23 8.08
CA LEU A 68 6.90 -11.64 7.71
C LEU A 68 7.45 -11.76 6.29
N SER A 69 8.49 -12.56 6.11
CA SER A 69 8.94 -13.00 4.79
C SER A 69 8.12 -14.20 4.28
N GLU A 70 7.79 -14.18 2.99
CA GLU A 70 6.96 -15.19 2.34
C GLU A 70 7.46 -15.49 0.91
N ASN A 71 7.16 -16.70 0.42
CA ASN A 71 7.37 -17.06 -0.97
C ASN A 71 6.21 -16.53 -1.84
N MET A 72 6.42 -15.41 -2.52
CA MET A 72 5.43 -14.81 -3.42
C MET A 72 5.74 -15.22 -4.87
N SER A 73 5.16 -16.35 -5.29
CA SER A 73 5.30 -16.89 -6.65
C SER A 73 6.76 -17.14 -7.07
N GLY A 74 7.53 -17.79 -6.20
CA GLY A 74 8.95 -18.11 -6.43
C GLY A 74 9.91 -16.94 -6.15
N LYS A 75 9.39 -15.80 -5.69
CA LYS A 75 10.19 -14.62 -5.34
C LYS A 75 10.14 -14.36 -3.86
N PHE A 76 11.17 -13.70 -3.35
CA PHE A 76 11.15 -13.19 -1.99
C PHE A 76 10.12 -12.08 -1.88
N GLY A 77 9.13 -12.31 -1.02
CA GLY A 77 8.12 -11.34 -0.63
C GLY A 77 8.24 -11.04 0.86
N ILE A 78 7.79 -9.85 1.25
CA ILE A 78 7.71 -9.43 2.64
C ILE A 78 6.38 -8.72 2.87
N LYS A 79 5.70 -9.10 3.95
CA LYS A 79 4.44 -8.51 4.40
C LYS A 79 4.71 -7.67 5.65
N PHE A 80 4.27 -6.42 5.61
CA PHE A 80 4.20 -5.54 6.77
C PHE A 80 2.75 -5.37 7.19
N THR A 81 2.47 -5.56 8.47
CA THR A 81 1.19 -5.17 9.08
C THR A 81 1.41 -3.84 9.78
N LEU A 82 0.68 -2.82 9.35
CA LEU A 82 0.77 -1.45 9.83
C LEU A 82 -0.56 -1.08 10.50
N GLN A 83 -0.51 -0.68 11.76
CA GLN A 83 -1.63 0.00 12.42
C GLN A 83 -1.48 1.50 12.19
N THR A 84 -2.42 2.11 11.48
CA THR A 84 -2.30 3.50 10.98
C THR A 84 -3.59 4.28 11.17
N ASN A 85 -3.43 5.59 11.42
CA ASN A 85 -4.52 6.57 11.35
C ASN A 85 -4.52 7.33 10.01
N ALA A 86 -3.48 7.16 9.19
CA ALA A 86 -3.43 7.69 7.83
C ALA A 86 -4.33 6.88 6.91
N THR A 87 -4.89 7.56 5.89
CA THR A 87 -5.72 6.91 4.88
C THR A 87 -4.91 5.88 4.08
N CYS A 88 -5.57 4.78 3.70
CA CYS A 88 -5.01 3.77 2.81
C CYS A 88 -4.32 4.36 1.56
N ASN A 89 -4.92 5.42 0.99
CA ASN A 89 -4.42 6.07 -0.22
C ASN A 89 -3.10 6.83 0.01
N ALA A 90 -2.90 7.39 1.21
CA ALA A 90 -1.63 8.04 1.57
C ALA A 90 -0.49 7.02 1.64
N VAL A 91 -0.74 5.88 2.31
CA VAL A 91 0.22 4.76 2.40
C VAL A 91 0.56 4.22 1.01
N LYS A 92 -0.45 4.02 0.16
CA LYS A 92 -0.28 3.55 -1.22
C LYS A 92 0.54 4.51 -2.07
N THR A 93 0.28 5.81 -1.97
CA THR A 93 1.02 6.84 -2.70
C THR A 93 2.50 6.84 -2.31
N ALA A 94 2.79 6.89 -1.00
CA ALA A 94 4.16 6.92 -0.50
C ALA A 94 4.98 5.68 -0.90
N LEU A 95 4.37 4.50 -0.81
CA LEU A 95 5.02 3.25 -1.22
C LEU A 95 5.22 3.17 -2.74
N THR A 96 4.33 3.76 -3.53
CA THR A 96 4.51 3.83 -4.98
C THR A 96 5.72 4.67 -5.34
N THR A 97 5.91 5.82 -4.70
CA THR A 97 7.12 6.66 -4.86
C THR A 97 8.37 5.88 -4.44
N PHE A 98 8.34 5.24 -3.26
CA PHE A 98 9.46 4.43 -2.78
C PHE A 98 9.84 3.32 -3.77
N LYS A 99 8.87 2.65 -4.41
CA LYS A 99 9.15 1.67 -5.46
C LYS A 99 9.88 2.29 -6.66
N GLN A 100 9.49 3.48 -7.10
CA GLN A 100 10.11 4.15 -8.25
C GLN A 100 11.58 4.49 -7.99
N GLU A 101 11.92 4.79 -6.73
CA GLU A 101 13.30 5.11 -6.31
C GLU A 101 14.15 3.85 -6.05
N ASN A 102 13.53 2.68 -5.89
CA ASN A 102 14.20 1.45 -5.45
C ASN A 102 14.02 0.31 -6.48
N ASN A 103 15.01 0.16 -7.36
CA ASN A 103 15.02 -0.82 -8.45
C ASN A 103 15.02 -2.30 -8.02
N TYR A 104 15.27 -2.61 -6.75
CA TYR A 104 15.23 -3.97 -6.21
C TYR A 104 13.80 -4.45 -5.86
N ILE A 105 12.79 -3.59 -6.01
CA ILE A 105 11.37 -3.88 -5.74
C ILE A 105 10.63 -4.11 -7.04
N LYS A 106 10.06 -5.31 -7.21
CA LYS A 106 9.25 -5.66 -8.38
C LYS A 106 7.85 -5.05 -8.30
N SER A 107 7.20 -5.22 -7.15
CA SER A 107 5.82 -4.77 -6.94
C SER A 107 5.56 -4.47 -5.47
N ILE A 108 4.66 -3.52 -5.25
CA ILE A 108 4.08 -3.25 -3.93
C ILE A 108 2.55 -3.30 -4.07
N ASN A 109 1.90 -3.99 -3.15
CA ASN A 109 0.44 -4.01 -3.02
C ASN A 109 0.08 -3.60 -1.60
N VAL A 110 -0.91 -2.72 -1.46
CA VAL A 110 -1.41 -2.22 -0.17
C VAL A 110 -2.86 -2.66 -0.06
N GLN A 111 -3.15 -3.43 0.99
CA GLN A 111 -4.49 -3.91 1.31
C GLN A 111 -4.98 -3.22 2.58
N CYS A 112 -6.14 -2.60 2.42
CA CYS A 112 -7.03 -2.07 3.43
C CYS A 112 -8.38 -2.75 3.13
#